data_AF-A0A1N6N2M6-F1
#
_entry.id   AF-A0A1N6N2M6-F1
#
_cell.length_a   1.000
_cell.length_b   1.000
_cell.length_c   1.000
_cell.angle_alpha   90.00
_cell.angle_beta   90.00
_cell.angle_gamma   90.00
#
_symmetry.space_group_name_H-M   'P 1'
#
loop_
_entity.id
_entity.type
_entity.pdbx_description
1 polymer ?
#
loop_
_entity_poly.entity_id
_entity_poly.type
_entity_poly.pdbx_seq_one_letter_code
_entity_poly.pdbx_strand_id
1 'polypeptide(L)'
;MEKNTLKGHIPSYTDGISDQLSFELKEFYGLEIPENTKNDELIYTLRKTLFGTMYKNIHVKIYSGKVIDYKITYKILGFQLNLN
;
A
#
# COMPACT_ATOMS: atom_id res chain seq x y z
N MET A 1 39.61 -6.26 25.96
CA MET A 1 39.14 -6.57 24.59
C MET A 1 37.62 -6.50 24.61
N GLU A 2 37.09 -5.33 24.28
CA GLU A 2 35.66 -5.04 24.24
C GLU A 2 35.05 -5.70 23.00
N LYS A 3 34.07 -6.58 23.20
CA LYS A 3 33.35 -7.25 22.11
C LYS A 3 32.35 -6.24 21.53
N ASN A 4 32.71 -5.62 20.40
CA ASN A 4 31.77 -4.89 19.57
C ASN A 4 30.80 -5.88 18.93
N THR A 5 29.64 -6.07 19.57
CA THR A 5 28.48 -6.71 18.95
C THR A 5 27.92 -5.75 17.91
N LEU A 6 28.45 -5.84 16.69
CA LEU A 6 27.82 -5.28 15.51
C LEU A 6 26.43 -5.92 15.41
N LYS A 7 25.40 -5.16 15.80
CA LYS A 7 24.01 -5.44 15.43
C LYS A 7 23.99 -5.42 13.91
N GLY A 8 24.13 -6.60 13.30
CA GLY A 8 23.89 -6.80 11.89
C GLY A 8 22.45 -6.39 11.63
N HIS A 9 22.25 -5.18 11.13
CA HIS A 9 21.05 -4.80 10.44
C HIS A 9 21.07 -5.64 9.16
N ILE A 10 20.46 -6.81 9.22
CA ILE A 10 20.21 -7.63 8.04
C ILE A 10 19.27 -6.76 7.19
N PRO A 11 19.69 -6.23 6.03
CA PRO A 11 18.75 -5.55 5.16
C PRO A 11 17.71 -6.59 4.77
N SER A 12 16.54 -6.49 5.37
CA SER A 12 15.43 -7.35 5.02
C SER A 12 15.10 -7.01 3.58
N TYR A 13 15.24 -7.95 2.64
CA TYR A 13 14.90 -7.74 1.22
C TYR A 13 13.46 -7.19 1.03
N THR A 14 12.60 -7.40 2.04
CA THR A 14 11.26 -6.83 2.14
C THR A 14 11.22 -5.32 2.24
N ASP A 15 12.26 -4.67 2.77
CA ASP A 15 12.31 -3.21 2.93
C ASP A 15 12.44 -2.53 1.58
N GLY A 16 13.30 -3.06 0.70
CA GLY A 16 13.43 -2.53 -0.66
C GLY A 16 12.12 -2.65 -1.47
N ILE A 17 11.40 -3.77 -1.33
CA ILE A 17 10.11 -3.96 -2.01
C ILE A 17 9.04 -3.04 -1.42
N SER A 18 8.98 -2.91 -0.10
CA SER A 18 8.04 -1.99 0.57
C SER A 18 8.29 -0.53 0.18
N ASP A 19 9.56 -0.12 0.14
CA ASP A 19 9.95 1.24 -0.24
C ASP A 19 9.60 1.50 -1.70
N GLN A 20 9.81 0.52 -2.58
CA GLN A 20 9.42 0.59 -3.99
C GLN A 20 7.90 0.70 -4.16
N LEU A 21 7.11 -0.10 -3.45
CA LEU A 21 5.63 -0.02 -3.49
C LEU A 21 5.13 1.31 -2.94
N SER A 22 5.74 1.80 -1.87
CA SER A 22 5.39 3.11 -1.27
C SER A 22 5.71 4.26 -2.22
N PHE A 23 6.86 4.20 -2.88
CA PHE A 23 7.25 5.14 -3.93
C PHE A 23 6.27 5.09 -5.11
N GLU A 24 5.91 3.90 -5.57
CA GLU A 24 4.95 3.72 -6.67
C GLU A 24 3.56 4.29 -6.32
N LEU A 25 3.06 4.01 -5.11
CA LEU A 25 1.80 4.57 -4.61
C LEU A 25 1.81 6.10 -4.55
N LYS A 26 2.95 6.69 -4.16
CA LYS A 26 3.13 8.13 -4.12
C LYS A 26 3.21 8.75 -5.52
N GLU A 27 4.06 8.23 -6.39
CA GLU A 27 4.31 8.80 -7.72
C GLU A 27 3.13 8.61 -8.68
N PHE A 28 2.56 7.41 -8.75
CA PHE A 28 1.52 7.10 -9.73
C PHE A 28 0.10 7.44 -9.26
N TYR A 29 -0.13 7.42 -7.95
CA TYR A 29 -1.47 7.60 -7.38
C TYR A 29 -1.57 8.79 -6.42
N GLY A 30 -0.47 9.47 -6.10
CA GLY A 30 -0.47 10.61 -5.18
C GLY A 30 -0.83 10.22 -3.74
N LEU A 31 -0.64 8.95 -3.38
CA LEU A 31 -1.06 8.43 -2.07
C LEU A 31 0.11 8.42 -1.09
N GLU A 32 -0.09 9.07 0.04
CA GLU A 32 0.82 9.00 1.17
C GLU A 32 0.33 7.97 2.18
N ILE A 33 1.20 7.01 2.48
CA ILE A 33 0.90 5.95 3.43
C ILE A 33 1.29 6.43 4.83
N PRO A 34 0.33 6.48 5.77
CA PRO A 34 0.64 6.88 7.14
C PRO A 34 1.53 5.84 7.81
N GLU A 35 2.67 6.27 8.35
CA GLU A 35 3.66 5.41 9.03
C GLU A 35 3.09 4.67 10.25
N ASN A 36 1.95 5.11 10.79
CA ASN A 36 1.42 4.63 12.07
C ASN A 36 -0.08 4.28 12.01
N THR A 37 -0.50 3.63 10.93
CA THR A 37 -1.86 3.07 10.88
C THR A 37 -1.93 1.77 11.68
N LYS A 38 -2.98 1.65 12.51
CA LYS A 38 -3.33 0.38 13.18
C LYS A 38 -4.13 -0.56 12.28
N ASN A 39 -4.51 -0.10 11.08
CA ASN A 39 -5.27 -0.90 10.13
C ASN A 39 -4.32 -1.63 9.20
N ASP A 40 -4.53 -2.93 9.06
CA ASP A 40 -3.76 -3.80 8.15
C ASP A 40 -4.08 -3.55 6.66
N GLU A 41 -5.15 -2.79 6.37
CA GLU A 41 -5.56 -2.39 5.03
C GLU A 41 -6.04 -0.93 5.03
N LEU A 42 -5.57 -0.16 4.04
CA LEU A 42 -6.08 1.17 3.72
C LEU A 42 -6.76 1.15 2.36
N ILE A 43 -7.92 1.80 2.25
CA ILE A 43 -8.70 1.84 1.01
C ILE A 43 -8.81 3.31 0.58
N TYR A 44 -8.30 3.60 -0.60
CA TYR A 44 -8.38 4.92 -1.21
C TYR A 44 -9.24 4.88 -2.47
N THR A 45 -10.15 5.83 -2.63
CA THR A 45 -10.91 6.00 -3.88
C THR A 45 -10.12 6.89 -4.83
N LEU A 46 -9.53 6.29 -5.87
CA LEU A 46 -8.78 7.00 -6.92
C LEU A 46 -9.70 7.80 -7.84
N ARG A 47 -10.87 7.24 -8.16
CA ARG A 47 -11.83 7.89 -9.07
C ARG A 47 -13.25 7.44 -8.74
N LYS A 48 -14.17 8.40 -8.81
CA LYS A 48 -15.61 8.18 -8.78
C LYS A 48 -16.23 8.84 -10.01
N THR A 49 -17.06 8.14 -10.76
CA THR A 49 -17.82 8.79 -11.85
C THR A 49 -18.97 9.62 -11.30
N LEU A 50 -19.34 10.69 -12.03
CA LEU A 50 -20.60 11.39 -11.79
C LEU A 50 -21.73 10.34 -11.80
N PHE A 51 -22.63 10.41 -10.83
CA PHE A 51 -23.66 9.41 -10.50
C PHE A 51 -23.22 8.18 -9.67
N GLY A 52 -21.94 8.08 -9.27
CA GLY A 52 -21.50 6.99 -8.38
C GLY A 52 -21.64 5.60 -8.99
N THR A 53 -21.71 5.54 -10.32
CA THR A 53 -21.88 4.33 -11.13
C THR A 53 -20.61 3.52 -11.21
N MET A 54 -19.44 4.15 -11.08
CA MET A 54 -18.15 3.49 -11.12
C MET A 54 -17.22 4.08 -10.05
N TYR A 55 -16.61 3.20 -9.26
CA TYR A 55 -15.55 3.51 -8.32
C TYR A 55 -14.30 2.76 -8.74
N LYS A 56 -13.17 3.47 -8.81
CA LYS A 56 -11.84 2.87 -8.86
C LYS A 56 -11.24 3.05 -7.47
N ASN A 57 -11.05 1.96 -6.75
CA ASN A 57 -10.41 1.97 -5.44
C ASN A 57 -9.06 1.29 -5.53
N ILE A 58 -8.14 1.70 -4.68
CA ILE A 58 -6.90 1.00 -4.42
C ILE A 58 -6.88 0.60 -2.96
N HIS A 59 -6.61 -0.67 -2.74
CA HIS A 59 -6.51 -1.29 -1.43
C HIS A 59 -5.02 -1.54 -1.19
N VAL A 60 -4.48 -0.92 -0.16
CA VAL A 60 -3.08 -1.02 0.21
C VAL A 60 -3.00 -1.84 1.48
N LYS A 61 -2.31 -2.97 1.44
CA LYS A 61 -2.05 -3.79 2.63
C LYS A 61 -0.79 -3.28 3.31
N ILE A 62 -0.88 -3.14 4.63
CA ILE A 62 0.18 -2.59 5.44
C ILE A 62 0.48 -3.57 6.56
N TYR A 63 1.77 -3.77 6.82
CA TYR A 63 2.23 -4.56 7.94
C TYR A 63 3.33 -3.79 8.66
N SER A 64 3.14 -3.51 9.94
CA SER A 64 4.12 -2.78 10.76
C SER A 64 4.56 -1.43 10.15
N GLY A 65 3.62 -0.67 9.57
CA GLY A 65 3.88 0.62 8.94
C GLY A 65 4.50 0.55 7.54
N LYS A 66 4.71 -0.65 7.00
CA LYS A 66 5.29 -0.90 5.67
C LYS A 66 4.25 -1.41 4.68
N VAL A 67 4.32 -0.94 3.44
CA VAL A 67 3.45 -1.43 2.37
C VAL A 67 3.94 -2.79 1.92
N ILE A 68 3.09 -3.80 1.98
CA ILE A 68 3.47 -5.16 1.57
C ILE A 68 2.85 -5.57 0.24
N ASP A 69 1.74 -4.94 -0.13
CA ASP A 69 0.96 -5.29 -1.32
C ASP A 69 -0.07 -4.19 -1.60
N TYR A 70 -0.52 -4.06 -2.85
CA TYR A 70 -1.67 -3.26 -3.18
C TYR A 70 -2.47 -3.91 -4.33
N LYS A 71 -3.79 -3.70 -4.33
CA LYS A 71 -4.68 -4.13 -5.41
C LYS A 71 -5.61 -3.01 -5.83
N ILE A 72 -5.92 -2.94 -7.12
CA ILE A 72 -6.91 -2.02 -7.65
C ILE A 72 -8.22 -2.78 -7.85
N THR A 73 -9.30 -2.24 -7.31
CA THR A 73 -10.64 -2.79 -7.51
C THR A 73 -11.51 -1.78 -8.23
N TYR A 74 -12.38 -2.30 -9.10
CA TYR A 74 -13.37 -1.50 -9.77
C TYR A 74 -14.74 -1.91 -9.25
N LYS A 75 -15.60 -0.95 -8.93
CA LYS A 75 -16.98 -1.22 -8.57
C LYS A 75 -17.87 -0.52 -9.56
N ILE A 76 -18.66 -1.27 -10.33
CA ILE A 76 -19.61 -0.74 -11.32
C ILE A 76 -21.03 -1.07 -10.87
N LEU A 77 -21.91 -0.08 -10.75
CA LEU A 77 -23.33 -0.24 -10.39
C LEU A 77 -23.57 -1.07 -9.12
N GLY A 78 -22.64 -1.04 -8.16
CA GLY A 78 -22.73 -1.86 -6.94
C GLY A 78 -22.02 -3.21 -7.04
N PHE A 79 -21.69 -3.70 -8.24
CA PHE A 79 -20.96 -4.94 -8.47
C PHE A 79 -19.45 -4.71 -8.42
N GLN A 80 -18.74 -5.57 -7.70
CA GLN A 80 -17.30 -5.51 -7.57
C GLN A 80 -16.65 -6.35 -8.68
N LEU A 81 -15.82 -5.70 -9.49
CA LEU A 81 -14.97 -6.32 -10.50
C LEU A 81 -13.56 -6.40 -9.93
N ASN A 82 -13.11 -7.64 -9.67
CA ASN A 82 -11.72 -7.93 -9.38
C ASN A 82 -11.04 -8.27 -10.71
N LEU A 83 -10.29 -7.33 -11.27
CA LEU A 83 -9.41 -7.60 -12.41
C LEU A 83 -8.11 -8.16 -11.83
N ASN A 84 -7.84 -9.43 -12.12
CA ASN A 84 -6.64 -10.16 -11.70
C ASN A 84 -5.46 -9.87 -12.62
#